data_AF-A0A483V8S6-F1
#
_entry.id   AF-A0A483V8S6-F1
#
_cell.length_a   1.000
_cell.length_b   1.000
_cell.length_c   1.000
_cell.angle_alpha   90.00
_cell.angle_beta   90.00
_cell.angle_gamma   90.00
#
_symmetry.space_group_name_H-M   'P 1'
#
loop_
_entity.id
_entity.type
_entity.pdbx_description
1 polymer ?
#
loop_
_entity_poly.entity_id
_entity_poly.type
_entity_poly.pdbx_seq_one_letter_code
_entity_poly.pdbx_strand_id
1 'polypeptide(L)'
;MSLFDKTHLVAQADALPGRNTPMPVATLHAVNGHSMTNVPAGMEVALFAMGCFWGVERLFWQLPGVYSTAAGYTGGYTPNPTYREVCSGQTGHAEAVRVVYDPQVISYEQLLQVFWENHDPAQGMRQGNDHGTQYRSAIYPLTPEQTEAAKASLARFQAAMNDAHDTRHITTE
;
A
#
# COMPACT_ATOMS: atom_id res chain seq x y z
N MET A 1 12.99 -24.98 -5.01
CA MET A 1 11.53 -25.16 -5.05
C MET A 1 10.96 -24.60 -3.76
N SER A 2 10.33 -23.42 -3.81
CA SER A 2 9.65 -22.86 -2.63
C SER A 2 8.37 -23.67 -2.40
N LEU A 3 8.28 -24.35 -1.26
CA LEU A 3 7.18 -25.23 -0.85
C LEU A 3 5.85 -24.52 -0.56
N PHE A 4 5.74 -23.21 -0.86
CA PHE A 4 4.59 -22.39 -0.52
C PHE A 4 4.12 -21.62 -1.74
N ASP A 5 2.85 -21.86 -2.08
CA ASP A 5 2.12 -21.14 -3.11
C ASP A 5 1.86 -19.70 -2.63
N LYS A 6 2.61 -18.74 -3.18
CA LYS A 6 2.45 -17.32 -2.87
C LYS A 6 1.45 -16.62 -3.78
N THR A 7 0.68 -17.37 -4.56
CA THR A 7 -0.39 -16.84 -5.41
C THR A 7 -1.75 -16.82 -4.72
N HIS A 8 -1.82 -17.33 -3.49
CA HIS A 8 -3.01 -17.32 -2.65
C HIS A 8 -2.71 -16.73 -1.27
N LEU A 9 -3.67 -15.97 -0.73
CA LEU A 9 -3.57 -15.46 0.63
C LEU A 9 -3.63 -16.62 1.63
N VAL A 10 -2.78 -16.54 2.66
CA VAL A 10 -2.80 -17.49 3.78
C VAL A 10 -4.14 -17.38 4.53
N ALA A 11 -4.68 -18.49 5.03
CA ALA A 11 -5.81 -18.44 5.94
C ALA A 11 -5.39 -17.87 7.30
N GLN A 12 -6.29 -17.17 7.99
CA GLN A 12 -5.99 -16.56 9.29
C GLN A 12 -5.48 -17.58 10.33
N ALA A 13 -5.99 -18.81 10.30
CA ALA A 13 -5.58 -19.89 11.21
C ALA A 13 -4.14 -20.38 10.96
N ASP A 14 -3.63 -20.21 9.75
CA ASP A 14 -2.30 -20.65 9.31
C ASP A 14 -1.28 -19.49 9.26
N ALA A 15 -1.74 -18.27 9.56
CA ALA A 15 -0.88 -17.10 9.55
C ALA A 15 0.17 -17.18 10.68
N LEU A 16 1.38 -16.69 10.40
CA LEU A 16 2.44 -16.66 11.40
C LEU A 16 1.98 -15.89 12.65
N PRO A 17 2.34 -16.34 13.86
CA PRO A 17 1.89 -15.72 15.11
C PRO A 17 2.54 -14.34 15.35
N GLY A 18 3.63 -14.04 14.65
CA GLY A 18 4.32 -12.74 14.73
C GLY A 18 5.00 -12.51 16.07
N ARG A 19 4.98 -11.26 16.52
CA ARG A 19 5.59 -10.84 17.79
C ARG A 19 4.84 -9.66 18.40
N ASN A 20 5.09 -9.41 19.69
CA ASN A 20 4.57 -8.23 20.38
C ASN A 20 5.53 -7.03 20.32
N THR A 21 6.80 -7.27 19.97
CA THR A 21 7.82 -6.21 19.91
C THR A 21 7.75 -5.49 18.56
N PRO A 22 7.47 -4.18 18.53
CA PRO A 22 7.49 -3.41 17.30
C PRO A 22 8.93 -3.25 16.78
N MET A 23 9.07 -3.08 15.46
CA MET A 23 10.35 -2.74 14.87
C MET A 23 10.75 -1.31 15.31
N PRO A 24 12.00 -1.07 15.76
CA PRO A 24 12.46 0.28 16.01
C PRO A 24 12.50 1.07 14.69
N VAL A 25 11.90 2.25 14.67
CA VAL A 25 11.89 3.17 13.53
C VAL A 25 12.46 4.52 13.99
N ALA A 26 13.15 5.21 13.09
CA ALA A 26 13.63 6.56 13.36
C ALA A 26 12.47 7.51 13.70
N THR A 27 12.71 8.49 14.56
CA THR A 27 11.67 9.48 14.92
C THR A 27 11.44 10.51 13.83
N LEU A 28 12.48 10.80 13.04
CA LEU A 28 12.48 11.79 11.96
C LEU A 28 12.60 11.10 10.60
N HIS A 29 11.85 11.60 9.65
CA HIS A 29 11.83 11.13 8.27
C HIS A 29 13.13 11.49 7.56
N ALA A 30 13.73 10.51 6.89
CA ALA A 30 15.10 10.63 6.38
C ALA A 30 15.26 11.72 5.31
N VAL A 31 14.19 12.07 4.58
CA VAL A 31 14.24 13.02 3.46
C VAL A 31 13.96 14.46 3.90
N ASN A 32 12.97 14.66 4.78
CA ASN A 32 12.44 15.99 5.10
C ASN A 32 12.55 16.36 6.58
N GLY A 33 13.00 15.44 7.44
CA GLY A 33 13.18 15.69 8.87
C GLY A 33 11.88 15.81 9.68
N HIS A 34 10.71 15.61 9.08
CA HIS A 34 9.43 15.63 9.77
C HIS A 34 9.24 14.40 10.66
N SER A 35 8.27 14.43 11.58
CA SER A 35 8.00 13.25 12.41
C SER A 35 7.48 12.07 11.58
N MET A 36 8.04 10.88 11.83
CA MET A 36 7.57 9.63 11.22
C MET A 36 6.20 9.19 11.76
N THR A 37 5.92 9.49 13.03
CA THR A 37 4.77 8.94 13.75
C THR A 37 3.74 9.99 14.12
N ASN A 38 4.16 11.22 14.47
CA ASN A 38 3.23 12.29 14.80
C ASN A 38 2.57 12.81 13.52
N VAL A 39 1.24 12.90 13.53
CA VAL A 39 0.44 13.53 12.47
C VAL A 39 0.05 14.92 12.97
N PRO A 40 0.54 16.00 12.35
CA PRO A 40 0.14 17.35 12.70
C PRO A 40 -1.37 17.57 12.53
N ALA A 41 -1.93 18.50 13.30
CA ALA A 41 -3.33 18.87 13.15
C ALA A 41 -3.64 19.39 11.73
N GLY A 42 -4.75 18.97 11.15
CA GLY A 42 -5.16 19.32 9.79
C GLY A 42 -4.58 18.42 8.70
N MET A 43 -3.64 17.53 9.03
CA MET A 43 -3.11 16.53 8.10
C MET A 43 -3.98 15.28 8.10
N GLU A 44 -3.99 14.58 6.98
CA GLU A 44 -4.67 13.30 6.78
C GLU A 44 -3.66 12.18 6.51
N VAL A 45 -4.14 10.93 6.61
CA VAL A 45 -3.33 9.73 6.37
C VAL A 45 -4.00 8.89 5.29
N ALA A 46 -3.20 8.40 4.35
CA ALA A 46 -3.58 7.43 3.35
C ALA A 46 -2.64 6.21 3.38
N LEU A 47 -3.16 5.05 3.00
CA LEU A 47 -2.42 3.78 2.97
C LEU A 47 -2.59 3.13 1.59
N PHE A 48 -1.47 2.89 0.90
CA PHE A 48 -1.47 2.32 -0.46
C PHE A 48 -0.49 1.15 -0.56
N ALA A 49 -0.88 0.07 -1.23
CA ALA A 49 -0.02 -1.04 -1.60
C ALA A 49 0.05 -1.16 -3.13
N MET A 50 1.26 -1.08 -3.68
CA MET A 50 1.50 -0.93 -5.13
C MET A 50 2.68 -1.79 -5.61
N GLY A 51 2.94 -2.92 -4.94
CA GLY A 51 4.16 -3.72 -5.13
C GLY A 51 5.29 -3.32 -4.20
N CYS A 52 6.54 -3.44 -4.67
CA CYS A 52 7.72 -3.17 -3.83
C CYS A 52 7.70 -1.75 -3.26
N PHE A 53 7.58 -1.64 -1.93
CA PHE A 53 7.34 -0.37 -1.26
C PHE A 53 8.48 0.66 -1.39
N TRP A 54 9.69 0.29 -1.85
CA TRP A 54 10.82 1.21 -1.97
C TRP A 54 10.60 2.22 -3.09
N GLY A 55 10.09 1.76 -4.23
CA GLY A 55 9.73 2.63 -5.34
C GLY A 55 8.53 3.50 -5.01
N VAL A 56 7.56 2.89 -4.31
CA VAL A 56 6.28 3.50 -3.94
C VAL A 56 6.47 4.59 -2.88
N GLU A 57 7.23 4.33 -1.83
CA GLU A 57 7.49 5.30 -0.76
C GLU A 57 8.22 6.52 -1.33
N ARG A 58 9.18 6.27 -2.24
CA ARG A 58 9.90 7.31 -2.96
C ARG A 58 9.01 8.16 -3.84
N LEU A 59 8.04 7.55 -4.51
CA LEU A 59 7.08 8.25 -5.35
C LEU A 59 6.28 9.27 -4.51
N PHE A 60 5.76 8.84 -3.36
CA PHE A 60 4.90 9.69 -2.54
C PHE A 60 5.65 10.83 -1.84
N TRP A 61 6.84 10.62 -1.28
CA TRP A 61 7.53 11.71 -0.57
C TRP A 61 7.98 12.87 -1.48
N GLN A 62 8.02 12.64 -2.80
CA GLN A 62 8.37 13.67 -3.79
C GLN A 62 7.18 14.57 -4.16
N LEU A 63 5.96 14.19 -3.79
CA LEU A 63 4.77 14.96 -4.12
C LEU A 63 4.66 16.20 -3.24
N PRO A 64 4.43 17.39 -3.83
CA PRO A 64 4.06 18.57 -3.06
C PRO A 64 2.80 18.29 -2.23
N GLY A 65 2.82 18.69 -0.95
CA GLY A 65 1.73 18.44 0.00
C GLY A 65 1.86 17.17 0.82
N VAL A 66 2.81 16.27 0.50
CA VAL A 66 3.11 15.11 1.36
C VAL A 66 4.04 15.53 2.50
N TYR A 67 3.60 15.30 3.73
CA TYR A 67 4.29 15.65 4.96
C TYR A 67 5.33 14.60 5.36
N SER A 68 4.97 13.31 5.38
CA SER A 68 5.90 12.22 5.64
C SER A 68 5.37 10.91 5.05
N THR A 69 6.28 9.98 4.75
CA THR A 69 5.92 8.63 4.32
C THR A 69 6.57 7.57 5.21
N ALA A 70 6.02 6.37 5.23
CA ALA A 70 6.62 5.23 5.91
C ALA A 70 6.26 3.92 5.21
N ALA A 71 7.28 3.16 4.80
CA ALA A 71 7.14 1.79 4.34
C ALA A 71 6.76 0.85 5.50
N GLY A 72 5.82 -0.05 5.25
CA GLY A 72 5.33 -1.01 6.24
C GLY A 72 4.52 -2.14 5.64
N TYR A 73 3.80 -2.86 6.49
CA TYR A 73 3.01 -4.03 6.12
C TYR A 73 1.61 -3.92 6.72
N THR A 74 0.57 -4.16 5.91
CA THR A 74 -0.83 -4.13 6.37
C THR A 74 -1.71 -5.07 5.54
N GLY A 75 -2.98 -5.23 5.92
CA GLY A 75 -3.95 -6.07 5.22
C GLY A 75 -3.83 -7.58 5.49
N GLY A 76 -2.95 -7.98 6.42
CA GLY A 76 -2.78 -9.35 6.89
C GLY A 76 -3.13 -9.54 8.36
N TYR A 77 -2.72 -10.68 8.91
CA TYR A 77 -3.14 -11.13 10.24
C TYR A 77 -2.01 -11.07 11.28
N THR A 78 -0.77 -11.29 10.85
CA THR A 78 0.38 -11.43 11.76
C THR A 78 0.74 -10.10 12.44
N PRO A 79 0.76 -10.00 13.78
CA PRO A 79 1.16 -8.77 14.47
C PRO A 79 2.67 -8.54 14.41
N ASN A 80 3.06 -7.27 14.26
CA ASN A 80 4.45 -6.79 14.15
C ASN A 80 5.34 -7.68 13.25
N PRO A 81 4.94 -7.92 11.99
CA PRO A 81 5.67 -8.82 11.11
C PRO A 81 7.04 -8.22 10.73
N THR A 82 8.01 -9.08 10.45
CA THR A 82 9.30 -8.69 9.85
C THR A 82 9.27 -8.88 8.35
N TYR A 83 10.15 -8.19 7.63
CA TYR A 83 10.34 -8.38 6.19
C TYR A 83 10.50 -9.87 5.83
N ARG A 84 11.33 -10.61 6.58
CA ARG A 84 11.55 -12.04 6.35
C ARG A 84 10.26 -12.87 6.44
N GLU A 85 9.40 -12.59 7.42
CA GLU A 85 8.13 -13.29 7.58
C GLU A 85 7.15 -12.90 6.47
N VAL A 86 7.09 -11.62 6.10
CA VAL A 86 6.23 -11.14 5.01
C VAL A 86 6.66 -11.78 3.68
N CYS A 87 7.96 -11.81 3.37
CA CYS A 87 8.49 -12.47 2.18
C CYS A 87 8.19 -13.97 2.12
N SER A 88 7.84 -14.62 3.24
CA SER A 88 7.40 -16.02 3.22
C SER A 88 6.00 -16.19 2.63
N GLY A 89 5.17 -15.14 2.60
CA GLY A 89 3.76 -15.15 2.20
C GLY A 89 2.80 -15.56 3.32
N GLN A 90 3.31 -15.99 4.47
CA GLN A 90 2.50 -16.57 5.55
C GLN A 90 1.95 -15.55 6.55
N THR A 91 2.02 -14.25 6.24
CA THR A 91 1.46 -13.21 7.12
C THR A 91 0.13 -12.62 6.64
N GLY A 92 -0.17 -12.80 5.34
CA GLY A 92 -1.28 -12.16 4.64
C GLY A 92 -1.07 -10.67 4.34
N HIS A 93 -0.01 -10.04 4.86
CA HIS A 93 0.20 -8.62 4.65
C HIS A 93 0.66 -8.30 3.23
N ALA A 94 0.22 -7.15 2.73
CA ALA A 94 0.81 -6.45 1.59
C ALA A 94 1.91 -5.50 2.06
N GLU A 95 2.92 -5.28 1.22
CA GLU A 95 3.81 -4.14 1.30
C GLU A 95 3.02 -2.87 1.00
N ALA A 96 2.96 -1.98 1.99
CA ALA A 96 2.18 -0.77 1.92
C ALA A 96 3.00 0.44 2.36
N VAL A 97 2.60 1.60 1.88
CA VAL A 97 3.16 2.89 2.26
C VAL A 97 2.08 3.69 2.98
N ARG A 98 2.44 4.17 4.17
CA ARG A 98 1.69 5.19 4.88
C ARG A 98 2.11 6.56 4.37
N VAL A 99 1.14 7.36 3.95
CA VAL A 99 1.34 8.71 3.43
C VAL A 99 0.60 9.69 4.34
N VAL A 100 1.32 10.60 4.98
CA VAL A 100 0.74 11.74 5.70
C VAL A 100 0.76 12.92 4.75
N TYR A 101 -0.38 13.57 4.53
CA TYR A 101 -0.51 14.65 3.55
C TYR A 101 -1.38 15.79 4.05
N ASP A 102 -1.16 16.97 3.48
CA ASP A 102 -1.97 18.16 3.70
C ASP A 102 -3.12 18.21 2.67
N PRO A 103 -4.39 17.99 3.08
CA PRO A 103 -5.53 18.01 2.17
C PRO A 103 -5.78 19.38 1.53
N GLN A 104 -5.17 20.46 2.03
CA GLN A 104 -5.22 21.79 1.41
C GLN A 104 -4.24 21.95 0.24
N VAL A 105 -3.24 21.07 0.14
CA VAL A 105 -2.20 21.11 -0.90
C VAL A 105 -2.37 19.97 -1.90
N ILE A 106 -2.65 18.76 -1.40
CA ILE A 106 -2.89 17.57 -2.22
C ILE A 106 -4.11 16.81 -1.72
N SER A 107 -5.07 16.53 -2.60
CA SER A 107 -6.28 15.81 -2.24
C SER A 107 -6.08 14.30 -2.28
N TYR A 108 -6.94 13.57 -1.57
CA TYR A 108 -6.97 12.11 -1.65
C TYR A 108 -7.22 11.61 -3.08
N GLU A 109 -8.02 12.31 -3.89
CA GLU A 109 -8.23 11.96 -5.30
C GLU A 109 -6.95 12.10 -6.13
N GLN A 110 -6.10 13.10 -5.86
CA GLN A 110 -4.80 13.23 -6.52
C GLN A 110 -3.85 12.12 -6.10
N LEU A 111 -3.87 11.71 -4.82
CA LEU A 111 -3.11 10.53 -4.37
C LEU A 111 -3.60 9.24 -5.04
N LEU A 112 -4.92 9.07 -5.20
CA LEU A 112 -5.50 7.95 -5.95
C LEU A 112 -5.08 7.98 -7.43
N GLN A 113 -5.02 9.16 -8.04
CA GLN A 113 -4.53 9.29 -9.42
C GLN A 113 -3.07 8.82 -9.52
N VAL A 114 -2.20 9.28 -8.62
CA VAL A 114 -0.80 8.82 -8.56
C VAL A 114 -0.74 7.30 -8.34
N PHE A 115 -1.58 6.76 -7.47
CA PHE A 115 -1.70 5.32 -7.26
C PHE A 115 -1.99 4.58 -8.57
N TRP A 116 -3.06 4.93 -9.28
CA TRP A 116 -3.48 4.21 -10.49
C TRP A 116 -2.48 4.33 -11.65
N GLU A 117 -1.78 5.46 -11.78
CA GLU A 117 -0.86 5.70 -12.90
C GLU A 117 0.53 5.09 -12.71
N ASN A 118 0.92 4.67 -11.49
CA ASN A 118 2.29 4.29 -11.17
C ASN A 118 2.49 2.81 -10.78
N HIS A 119 1.50 1.96 -11.01
CA HIS A 119 1.64 0.50 -10.92
C HIS A 119 0.65 -0.19 -11.86
N ASP A 120 0.82 -1.49 -12.13
CA ASP A 120 -0.18 -2.27 -12.85
C ASP A 120 -1.19 -2.87 -11.86
N PRO A 121 -2.44 -2.38 -11.81
CA PRO A 121 -3.43 -2.81 -10.82
C PRO A 121 -4.10 -4.14 -11.17
N ALA A 122 -3.79 -4.76 -12.32
CA ALA A 122 -4.46 -5.95 -12.84
C ALA A 122 -3.57 -7.20 -12.87
N GLN A 123 -2.51 -7.24 -12.04
CA GLN A 123 -1.56 -8.34 -11.99
C GLN A 123 -1.85 -9.38 -10.89
N GLY A 124 -2.73 -9.08 -9.94
CA GLY A 124 -3.07 -9.94 -8.82
C GLY A 124 -1.94 -10.04 -7.80
N MET A 125 -1.53 -11.25 -7.47
CA MET A 125 -0.53 -11.55 -6.43
C MET A 125 0.92 -11.38 -6.93
N ARG A 126 1.18 -10.30 -7.66
CA ARG A 126 2.51 -9.87 -8.13
C ARG A 126 2.47 -8.40 -8.56
N GLN A 127 3.65 -7.78 -8.63
CA GLN A 127 3.86 -6.50 -9.31
C GLN A 127 5.17 -6.55 -10.12
N GLY A 128 5.09 -6.39 -11.45
CA GLY A 128 6.22 -6.54 -12.34
C GLY A 128 6.91 -7.90 -12.19
N ASN A 129 8.20 -7.88 -11.81
CA ASN A 129 9.00 -9.08 -11.55
C ASN A 129 8.91 -9.58 -10.10
N ASP A 130 8.22 -8.86 -9.23
CA ASP A 130 8.08 -9.19 -7.81
C ASP A 130 6.84 -10.09 -7.62
N HIS A 131 7.09 -11.38 -7.39
CA HIS A 131 6.04 -12.40 -7.25
C HIS A 131 5.70 -12.69 -5.78
N GLY A 132 4.41 -12.59 -5.44
CA GLY A 132 3.87 -12.97 -4.14
C GLY A 132 2.72 -12.06 -3.68
N THR A 133 1.84 -12.60 -2.84
CA THR A 133 0.69 -11.89 -2.26
C THR A 133 1.07 -10.60 -1.54
N GLN A 134 2.29 -10.49 -1.03
CA GLN A 134 2.77 -9.27 -0.39
C GLN A 134 2.97 -8.10 -1.37
N TYR A 135 3.03 -8.35 -2.68
CA TYR A 135 3.21 -7.29 -3.69
C TYR A 135 1.89 -6.92 -4.40
N ARG A 136 0.75 -7.41 -3.90
CA ARG A 136 -0.55 -7.13 -4.51
C ARG A 136 -0.90 -5.64 -4.45
N SER A 137 -1.73 -5.22 -5.41
CA SER A 137 -2.35 -3.91 -5.39
C SER A 137 -3.46 -3.88 -4.32
N ALA A 138 -3.45 -2.88 -3.44
CA ALA A 138 -4.52 -2.67 -2.47
C ALA A 138 -4.59 -1.22 -2.01
N ILE A 139 -5.79 -0.76 -1.67
CA ILE A 139 -6.03 0.53 -1.03
C ILE A 139 -6.63 0.24 0.35
N TYR A 140 -6.11 0.89 1.40
CA TYR A 140 -6.65 0.74 2.76
C TYR A 140 -7.22 2.07 3.27
N PRO A 141 -8.46 2.42 2.91
CA PRO A 141 -9.11 3.65 3.35
C PRO A 141 -9.21 3.72 4.88
N LEU A 142 -8.98 4.90 5.43
CA LEU A 142 -9.11 5.18 6.86
C LEU A 142 -10.43 5.90 7.22
N THR A 143 -11.12 6.46 6.23
CA THR A 143 -12.40 7.15 6.43
C THR A 143 -13.46 6.69 5.42
N PRO A 144 -14.77 6.92 5.70
CA PRO A 144 -15.84 6.66 4.74
C PRO A 144 -15.66 7.44 3.43
N GLU A 145 -15.19 8.69 3.50
CA GLU A 145 -14.96 9.54 2.33
C GLU A 145 -13.85 8.95 1.45
N GLN A 146 -12.75 8.48 2.06
CA GLN A 146 -11.70 7.77 1.34
C GLN A 146 -12.21 6.46 0.74
N THR A 147 -13.10 5.75 1.43
CA THR A 147 -13.69 4.50 0.94
C THR A 147 -14.51 4.75 -0.33
N GLU A 148 -15.38 5.75 -0.31
CA GLU A 148 -16.22 6.08 -1.46
C GLU A 148 -15.39 6.65 -2.62
N ALA A 149 -14.40 7.50 -2.34
CA ALA A 149 -13.48 8.02 -3.35
C ALA A 149 -12.65 6.89 -3.99
N ALA A 150 -12.15 5.93 -3.21
CA ALA A 150 -11.38 4.80 -3.72
C ALA A 150 -12.24 3.93 -4.65
N LYS A 151 -13.45 3.55 -4.24
CA LYS A 151 -14.39 2.78 -5.08
C LYS A 151 -14.74 3.52 -6.38
N ALA A 152 -15.04 4.81 -6.28
CA ALA A 152 -15.34 5.63 -7.45
C ALA A 152 -14.13 5.69 -8.40
N SER A 153 -12.92 5.87 -7.85
CA SER A 153 -11.69 5.89 -8.66
C SER A 153 -11.40 4.55 -9.33
N LEU A 154 -11.66 3.42 -8.66
CA LEU A 154 -11.54 2.08 -9.22
C LEU A 154 -12.47 1.92 -10.42
N ALA A 155 -13.74 2.30 -10.28
CA ALA A 155 -14.71 2.22 -11.37
C ALA A 155 -14.29 3.09 -12.57
N ARG A 156 -13.81 4.32 -12.30
CA ARG A 156 -13.28 5.22 -13.34
C ARG A 156 -12.06 4.62 -14.04
N PHE A 157 -11.11 4.05 -13.29
CA PHE A 157 -9.89 3.50 -13.86
C PHE A 157 -10.15 2.21 -14.66
N GLN A 158 -11.06 1.34 -14.19
CA GLN A 158 -11.48 0.16 -14.95
C GLN A 158 -12.11 0.54 -16.29
N ALA A 159 -12.95 1.59 -16.32
CA ALA A 159 -13.49 2.11 -17.57
C ALA A 159 -12.39 2.66 -18.49
N ALA A 160 -11.45 3.44 -17.95
CA ALA A 160 -10.31 3.96 -18.71
C ALA A 160 -9.43 2.85 -19.30
N MET A 161 -9.18 1.76 -18.56
CA MET A 161 -8.49 0.57 -19.06
C MET A 161 -9.25 -0.06 -20.23
N ASN A 162 -10.56 -0.23 -20.10
CA ASN A 162 -11.40 -0.79 -21.16
C ASN A 162 -11.37 0.09 -22.43
N ASP A 163 -11.45 1.41 -22.27
CA ASP A 163 -11.38 2.38 -23.39
C ASP A 163 -9.99 2.35 -24.07
N ALA A 164 -8.94 2.04 -23.32
CA ALA A 164 -7.59 1.80 -23.82
C ALA A 164 -7.39 0.38 -24.39
N HIS A 165 -8.45 -0.42 -24.54
CA HIS A 165 -8.44 -1.81 -25.00
C HIS A 165 -7.71 -2.80 -24.08
N ASP A 166 -7.49 -2.42 -22.81
CA ASP A 166 -7.03 -3.34 -21.78
C ASP A 166 -8.24 -3.97 -21.08
N THR A 167 -8.57 -5.20 -21.46
CA THR A 167 -9.74 -5.93 -20.97
C THR A 167 -9.49 -6.68 -19.66
N ARG A 168 -8.31 -6.51 -19.05
CA ARG A 168 -7.98 -7.13 -17.76
C ARG A 168 -8.83 -6.50 -16.66
N HIS A 169 -9.25 -7.34 -15.72
CA HIS A 169 -9.94 -6.86 -14.53
C HIS A 169 -8.93 -6.34 -13.51
N ILE A 170 -9.23 -5.18 -12.93
CA ILE A 170 -8.48 -4.64 -11.78
C ILE A 170 -8.55 -5.65 -10.63
N THR A 171 -7.38 -5.91 -10.04
CA THR A 171 -7.18 -6.83 -8.91
C THR A 171 -6.93 -6.11 -7.59
N THR A 172 -6.99 -4.79 -7.58
CA THR A 172 -6.86 -3.96 -6.37
C THR A 172 -7.91 -4.33 -5.34
N GLU A 173 -7.45 -4.66 -4.13
CA GLU A 173 -8.29 -4.88 -2.93
C GLU A 173 -8.71 -3.56 -2.26
#